data_AF-A0A932RHW4-F1
#
_entry.id   AF-A0A932RHW4-F1
#
_cell.length_a   1.000
_cell.length_b   1.000
_cell.length_c   1.000
_cell.angle_alpha   90.00
_cell.angle_beta   90.00
_cell.angle_gamma   90.00
#
_symmetry.space_group_name_H-M   'P 1'
#
loop_
_entity.id
_entity.type
_entity.pdbx_description
1 polymer ?
#
loop_
_entity_poly.entity_id
_entity_poly.type
_entity_poly.pdbx_seq_one_letter_code
_entity_poly.pdbx_strand_id
1 'polypeptide(L)'
;MGIVSLLSTIIYVATFFTMFLAVFSYIAFKLREGRRKKSKIVTPASPSQKRRRLLRVYLVEQIELVGTLKWYDKLGIRMVLTDGREVTVCRHSILYFEELDTVEMLNEADANEVVTTYTHTGTADQGRR
;
A
#
# COMPACT_ATOMS: atom_id res chain seq x y z
N MET A 1 54.08 -11.45 -51.39
CA MET A 1 52.65 -11.07 -51.57
C MET A 1 51.69 -11.67 -50.52
N GLY A 2 52.03 -12.78 -49.83
CA GLY A 2 51.07 -13.43 -48.90
C GLY A 2 50.77 -12.66 -47.59
N ILE A 3 51.72 -11.95 -47.01
CA ILE A 3 51.57 -11.31 -45.69
C ILE A 3 50.56 -10.15 -45.72
N VAL A 4 50.56 -9.36 -46.79
CA VAL A 4 49.62 -8.22 -46.97
C VAL A 4 48.18 -8.72 -47.14
N SER A 5 47.98 -9.85 -47.82
CA SER A 5 46.67 -10.49 -47.97
C SER A 5 46.17 -11.13 -46.67
N LEU A 6 47.07 -11.66 -45.85
CA LEU A 6 46.74 -12.20 -44.54
C LEU A 6 46.28 -11.06 -43.60
N LEU A 7 47.02 -9.95 -43.57
CA LEU A 7 46.71 -8.77 -42.77
C LEU A 7 45.36 -8.15 -43.14
N SER A 8 45.05 -8.01 -44.44
CA SER A 8 43.76 -7.48 -44.87
C SER A 8 42.61 -8.40 -44.43
N THR A 9 42.78 -9.71 -44.55
CA THR A 9 41.76 -10.69 -44.13
C THR A 9 41.49 -10.61 -42.62
N ILE A 10 42.53 -10.46 -41.80
CA ILE A 10 42.39 -10.30 -40.35
C ILE A 10 41.61 -9.02 -40.01
N ILE A 11 41.92 -7.91 -40.68
CA ILE A 11 41.21 -6.64 -40.49
C ILE A 11 39.73 -6.77 -40.88
N TYR A 12 39.43 -7.43 -42.00
CA TYR A 12 38.06 -7.70 -42.43
C TYR A 12 37.29 -8.56 -41.42
N VAL A 13 37.90 -9.62 -40.89
CA VAL A 13 37.28 -10.47 -39.87
C VAL A 13 37.04 -9.69 -38.57
N ALA A 14 38.02 -8.88 -38.13
CA ALA A 14 37.90 -8.08 -36.93
C ALA A 14 36.80 -7.03 -37.04
N THR A 15 36.70 -6.32 -38.17
CA THR A 15 35.66 -5.32 -38.42
C THR A 15 34.27 -5.93 -38.52
N PHE A 16 34.14 -7.11 -39.15
CA PHE A 16 32.89 -7.85 -39.17
C PHE A 16 32.45 -8.27 -37.76
N PHE A 17 33.40 -8.75 -36.94
CA PHE A 17 33.12 -9.19 -35.58
C PHE A 17 32.73 -8.04 -34.66
N THR A 18 33.36 -6.86 -34.77
CA THR A 18 33.01 -5.68 -33.97
C THR A 18 31.64 -5.13 -34.34
N MET A 19 31.29 -5.09 -35.64
CA MET A 19 29.94 -4.73 -36.06
C MET A 19 28.89 -5.71 -35.54
N PHE A 20 29.18 -7.02 -35.62
CA PHE A 20 28.29 -8.05 -35.10
C PHE A 20 28.06 -7.92 -33.59
N LEU A 21 29.13 -7.71 -32.82
CA LEU A 21 29.05 -7.46 -31.37
C LEU A 21 28.22 -6.21 -31.07
N ALA A 22 28.42 -5.11 -31.79
CA ALA A 22 27.66 -3.88 -31.59
C ALA A 22 26.15 -4.08 -31.82
N VAL A 23 25.78 -4.80 -32.88
CA VAL A 23 24.39 -5.15 -33.17
C VAL A 23 23.82 -6.08 -32.09
N PHE A 24 24.58 -7.10 -31.67
CA PHE A 24 24.15 -8.01 -30.60
C PHE A 24 23.96 -7.28 -29.27
N SER A 25 24.89 -6.40 -28.89
CA SER A 25 24.80 -5.56 -27.70
C SER A 25 23.60 -4.62 -27.78
N TYR A 26 23.33 -4.03 -28.94
CA TYR A 26 22.15 -3.17 -29.15
C TYR A 26 20.84 -3.95 -29.01
N ILE A 27 20.74 -5.14 -29.61
CA ILE A 27 19.56 -6.02 -29.48
C ILE A 27 19.39 -6.45 -28.02
N ALA A 28 20.46 -6.88 -27.35
CA ALA A 28 20.44 -7.26 -25.94
C ALA A 28 20.05 -6.09 -25.03
N PHE A 29 20.56 -4.89 -25.30
CA PHE A 29 20.22 -3.67 -24.59
C PHE A 29 18.74 -3.31 -24.80
N LYS A 30 18.23 -3.36 -26.03
CA LYS A 30 16.83 -3.10 -26.36
C LYS A 30 15.88 -4.13 -25.75
N LEU A 31 16.27 -5.40 -25.71
CA LEU A 31 15.54 -6.45 -24.98
C LEU A 31 15.56 -6.23 -23.45
N ARG A 32 16.64 -5.66 -22.91
CA ARG A 32 16.74 -5.29 -21.49
C ARG A 32 15.86 -4.08 -21.16
N GLU A 33 15.81 -3.10 -22.05
CA GLU A 33 15.01 -1.88 -21.89
C GLU A 33 13.50 -2.17 -21.97
N GLY A 34 13.10 -3.10 -22.85
CA GLY A 34 11.73 -3.61 -22.94
C GLY A 34 11.24 -4.30 -21.65
N ARG A 35 12.14 -4.80 -20.80
CA ARG A 35 11.83 -5.41 -19.50
C ARG A 35 11.81 -4.44 -18.30
N ARG A 36 11.98 -3.13 -18.52
CA ARG A 36 11.79 -2.09 -17.48
C ARG A 36 10.38 -1.49 -17.42
N LYS A 37 9.40 -2.06 -18.15
CA LYS A 37 7.97 -1.83 -17.84
C LYS A 37 7.46 -2.93 -16.93
N LYS A 38 7.35 -2.61 -15.63
CA LYS A 38 6.60 -3.35 -14.60
C LYS A 38 7.13 -4.76 -14.26
N SER A 39 8.36 -4.87 -13.76
CA SER A 39 8.56 -5.79 -12.64
C SER A 39 8.12 -5.07 -11.36
N LYS A 40 6.81 -4.83 -11.23
CA LYS A 40 6.21 -5.06 -9.92
C LYS A 40 6.42 -6.55 -9.75
N ILE A 41 7.27 -6.93 -8.81
CA ILE A 41 7.26 -8.27 -8.25
C ILE A 41 5.82 -8.45 -7.76
N VAL A 42 4.97 -8.98 -8.64
CA VAL A 42 3.81 -9.73 -8.25
C VAL A 42 4.45 -11.00 -7.72
N THR A 43 4.91 -10.93 -6.47
CA THR A 43 4.77 -12.08 -5.57
C THR A 43 3.36 -12.59 -5.88
N PRO A 44 3.16 -13.86 -6.29
CA PRO A 44 1.81 -14.38 -6.36
C PRO A 44 1.23 -14.05 -4.99
N ALA A 45 0.28 -13.12 -4.97
CA ALA A 45 -0.50 -12.87 -3.79
C ALA A 45 -1.14 -14.21 -3.55
N SER A 46 -0.57 -14.96 -2.61
CA SER A 46 -1.27 -16.04 -1.96
C SER A 46 -2.69 -15.53 -1.79
N PRO A 47 -3.71 -16.20 -2.34
CA PRO A 47 -5.10 -15.82 -2.15
C PRO A 47 -5.54 -16.03 -0.69
N SER A 48 -4.60 -16.09 0.27
CA SER A 48 -4.81 -15.86 1.68
C SER A 48 -5.31 -14.43 1.87
N GLN A 49 -6.61 -14.27 1.65
CA GLN A 49 -7.49 -13.53 2.52
C GLN A 49 -6.93 -12.16 2.86
N LYS A 50 -7.20 -11.20 1.97
CA LYS A 50 -6.96 -9.77 2.16
C LYS A 50 -7.83 -9.29 3.34
N ARG A 51 -7.44 -9.67 4.57
CA ARG A 51 -8.08 -9.23 5.81
C ARG A 51 -7.99 -7.71 5.76
N ARG A 52 -9.17 -7.10 5.68
CA ARG A 52 -9.33 -5.66 5.83
C ARG A 52 -8.89 -5.35 7.25
N ARG A 53 -7.74 -4.70 7.40
CA ARG A 53 -7.17 -4.33 8.70
C ARG A 53 -7.91 -3.11 9.21
N LEU A 54 -8.54 -3.23 10.37
CA LEU A 54 -9.12 -2.10 11.09
C LEU A 54 -7.98 -1.37 11.79
N LEU A 55 -7.90 -0.06 11.62
CA LEU A 55 -6.88 0.78 12.21
C LEU A 55 -7.53 1.87 13.04
N ARG A 56 -6.93 2.16 14.20
CA ARG A 56 -7.13 3.42 14.91
C ARG A 56 -5.89 4.28 14.70
N VAL A 57 -6.09 5.49 14.20
CA VAL A 57 -5.03 6.43 13.81
C VAL A 57 -5.12 7.66 14.69
N TYR A 58 -4.01 8.00 15.34
CA TYR A 58 -3.88 9.14 16.23
C TYR A 58 -3.18 10.28 15.51
N LEU A 59 -3.86 11.43 15.39
CA LEU A 59 -3.35 12.61 14.70
C LEU A 59 -2.71 13.62 15.66
N VAL A 60 -1.86 14.49 15.11
CA VAL A 60 -1.18 15.57 15.87
C VAL A 60 -2.16 16.48 16.61
N GLU A 61 -3.36 16.68 16.06
CA GLU A 61 -4.42 17.52 16.63
C GLU A 61 -5.25 16.83 17.73
N GLN A 62 -4.77 15.70 18.27
CA GLN A 62 -5.53 14.86 19.22
C GLN A 62 -6.85 14.32 18.64
N ILE A 63 -6.92 14.23 17.30
CA ILE A 63 -8.05 13.65 16.60
C ILE A 63 -7.76 12.16 16.39
N GLU A 64 -8.77 11.33 16.65
CA GLU A 64 -8.71 9.89 16.46
C GLU A 64 -9.60 9.48 15.29
N LEU A 65 -9.05 8.67 14.39
CA LEU A 65 -9.80 8.12 13.26
C LEU A 65 -9.77 6.60 13.34
N VAL A 66 -10.96 6.00 13.37
CA VAL A 66 -11.13 4.54 13.34
C VAL A 66 -11.70 4.15 11.98
N GLY A 67 -11.01 3.25 11.29
CA GLY A 67 -11.44 2.84 9.96
C GLY A 67 -10.64 1.70 9.36
N THR A 68 -11.16 1.14 8.27
CA THR A 68 -10.51 0.11 7.51
C THR A 68 -9.44 0.70 6.60
N LEU A 69 -8.21 0.17 6.65
CA LEU A 69 -7.15 0.56 5.72
C LEU A 69 -7.49 0.11 4.29
N LYS A 70 -7.53 1.06 3.36
CA LYS A 70 -7.72 0.78 1.93
C LYS A 70 -6.38 0.65 1.22
N TRP A 71 -5.47 1.60 1.45
CA TRP A 71 -4.08 1.55 0.97
C TRP A 71 -3.20 2.55 1.75
N TYR A 72 -1.88 2.35 1.68
CA TYR A 72 -0.87 3.24 2.23
C TYR A 72 0.23 3.51 1.19
N ASP A 73 0.79 4.72 1.20
CA ASP A 73 1.94 5.08 0.37
C ASP A 73 2.97 5.94 1.14
N LYS A 74 3.87 6.62 0.42
CA LYS A 74 4.87 7.49 1.04
C LYS A 74 4.28 8.80 1.56
N LEU A 75 3.14 9.23 1.03
CA LEU A 75 2.49 10.51 1.33
C LEU A 75 1.49 10.38 2.49
N GLY A 76 0.89 9.21 2.66
CA GLY A 76 -0.06 8.99 3.73
C GLY A 76 -0.78 7.65 3.67
N ILE A 77 -1.94 7.63 4.33
CA ILE A 77 -2.84 6.48 4.37
C ILE A 77 -4.22 6.88 3.89
N ARG A 78 -4.90 5.97 3.19
CA ARG A 78 -6.31 6.12 2.85
C ARG A 78 -7.11 5.06 3.58
N MET A 79 -8.12 5.51 4.31
CA MET A 79 -8.98 4.68 5.14
C MET A 79 -10.45 4.94 4.85
N VAL A 80 -11.26 3.90 5.07
CA VAL A 80 -12.71 3.98 5.09
C VAL A 80 -13.13 3.99 6.55
N LEU A 81 -13.66 5.10 7.03
CA LEU A 81 -14.11 5.25 8.42
C LEU A 81 -15.31 4.35 8.72
N THR A 82 -15.62 4.18 10.00
CA THR A 82 -16.78 3.39 10.47
C THR A 82 -18.13 3.97 9.99
N ASP A 83 -18.20 5.26 9.72
CA ASP A 83 -19.36 5.95 9.14
C ASP A 83 -19.49 5.76 7.61
N GLY A 84 -18.57 5.01 6.99
CA GLY A 84 -18.53 4.72 5.57
C GLY A 84 -17.85 5.80 4.71
N ARG A 85 -17.37 6.90 5.30
CA ARG A 85 -16.66 7.95 4.56
C ARG A 85 -15.22 7.54 4.25
N GLU A 86 -14.74 7.93 3.08
CA GLU A 86 -13.33 7.74 2.71
C GLU A 86 -12.52 8.98 3.08
N VAL A 87 -11.46 8.79 3.85
CA VAL A 87 -10.55 9.86 4.27
C VAL A 87 -9.13 9.51 3.87
N THR A 88 -8.37 10.54 3.46
CA THR A 88 -6.93 10.46 3.23
C THR A 88 -6.23 11.26 4.29
N VAL A 89 -5.33 10.62 5.03
CA VAL A 89 -4.57 11.22 6.12
C VAL A 89 -3.12 11.33 5.67
N CYS A 90 -2.59 12.55 5.67
CA CYS A 90 -1.19 12.81 5.34
C CYS A 90 -0.27 12.27 6.43
N ARG A 91 0.88 11.69 6.03
CA ARG A 91 1.84 11.07 6.95
C ARG A 91 2.35 12.03 8.03
N HIS A 92 2.54 13.30 7.70
CA HIS A 92 3.01 14.32 8.66
C HIS A 92 2.01 14.61 9.78
N SER A 93 0.74 14.22 9.61
CA SER A 93 -0.32 14.45 10.59
C SER A 93 -0.52 13.24 11.50
N ILE A 94 0.14 12.10 11.23
CA ILE A 94 0.00 10.86 11.98
C ILE A 94 1.07 10.82 13.06
N LEU A 95 0.67 10.70 14.32
CA LEU A 95 1.58 10.44 15.44
C LEU A 95 1.93 8.94 15.48
N TYR A 96 0.91 8.09 15.55
CA TYR A 96 1.03 6.64 15.51
C TYR A 96 -0.32 6.03 15.11
N PHE A 97 -0.32 4.72 14.83
CA PHE A 97 -1.52 3.96 14.54
C PHE A 97 -1.42 2.57 15.17
N GLU A 98 -2.57 2.03 15.57
CA GLU A 98 -2.70 0.67 16.08
C GLU A 98 -3.60 -0.16 15.16
N GLU A 99 -3.26 -1.43 15.00
CA GLU A 99 -4.09 -2.39 14.29
C GLU A 99 -5.04 -3.02 15.30
N LEU A 100 -6.34 -2.80 15.10
CA LEU A 100 -7.38 -3.38 15.93
C LEU A 100 -7.72 -4.75 15.36
N ASP A 101 -7.56 -5.79 16.18
CA ASP A 101 -8.09 -7.09 15.83
C ASP A 101 -9.61 -7.00 15.88
N THR A 102 -10.29 -7.43 14.81
CA THR A 102 -11.77 -7.44 14.69
C THR A 102 -12.50 -8.13 15.85
N VAL A 103 -11.77 -8.90 16.67
CA VAL A 103 -12.26 -9.59 17.87
C VAL A 103 -12.45 -8.64 19.05
N GLU A 104 -11.64 -7.58 19.16
CA GLU A 104 -11.69 -6.66 20.30
C GLU A 104 -12.93 -5.75 20.28
N MET A 105 -13.43 -5.40 19.09
CA MET A 105 -14.66 -4.59 18.92
C MET A 105 -15.94 -5.32 19.34
N LEU A 106 -15.95 -6.66 19.36
CA LEU A 106 -17.07 -7.44 19.89
C LEU A 106 -17.07 -7.45 21.42
N ASN A 107 -15.88 -7.43 22.04
CA ASN A 107 -15.76 -7.39 23.49
C ASN A 107 -16.04 -5.98 24.06
N GLU A 108 -15.71 -4.90 23.33
CA GLU A 108 -16.11 -3.54 23.72
C GLU A 108 -17.60 -3.26 23.51
N ALA A 109 -18.24 -3.91 22.53
CA ALA A 109 -19.69 -3.83 22.35
C ALA A 109 -20.46 -4.53 23.50
N ASP A 110 -19.96 -5.67 24.00
CA ASP A 110 -20.53 -6.36 25.18
C ASP A 110 -20.17 -5.66 26.50
N ALA A 111 -18.99 -5.04 26.60
CA ALA A 111 -18.59 -4.32 27.82
C ALA A 111 -19.36 -3.01 28.03
N ASN A 112 -19.99 -2.45 26.99
CA ASN A 112 -20.83 -1.26 27.07
C ASN A 112 -22.33 -1.56 27.29
N GLU A 113 -22.74 -2.82 27.42
CA GLU A 113 -24.12 -3.18 27.78
C GLU A 113 -24.35 -3.33 29.29
N VAL A 114 -23.38 -2.94 30.13
CA VAL A 114 -23.52 -2.93 31.59
C VAL A 114 -23.42 -1.49 32.10
N VAL A 115 -24.55 -1.01 32.63
CA VAL A 115 -24.80 0.26 33.32
C VAL A 115 -25.18 1.46 32.44
N THR A 116 -26.31 1.35 31.74
CA THR A 116 -27.31 2.45 31.79
C THR A 116 -28.45 2.02 32.70
N THR A 117 -28.24 2.13 34.02
CA THR A 117 -29.34 2.04 34.98
C THR A 117 -30.24 3.26 34.76
N TYR A 118 -31.35 3.05 34.06
CA TYR A 118 -32.45 4.01 33.98
C TYR A 118 -33.08 4.14 35.37
N THR A 119 -32.71 5.17 36.14
CA THR A 119 -33.53 5.62 37.26
C THR A 119 -34.70 6.43 36.72
N HIS A 120 -35.78 5.71 36.41
CA HIS A 120 -37.08 6.27 36.11
C HIS A 120 -37.79 6.59 37.44
N THR A 121 -37.64 7.81 37.96
CA THR A 121 -38.57 8.33 38.99
C THR A 121 -39.52 9.32 38.34
N GLY A 122 -40.64 8.78 37.85
CA GLY A 122 -41.77 9.56 37.39
C GLY A 122 -42.67 10.00 38.54
N THR A 123 -43.14 11.24 38.40
CA THR A 123 -44.48 11.77 38.73
C THR A 123 -44.92 11.96 40.19
N ALA A 124 -45.13 13.24 40.53
CA ALA A 124 -46.38 13.77 41.09
C ALA A 124 -46.48 15.23 40.57
N ASP A 125 -47.31 15.56 39.57
CA ASP A 125 -48.75 15.79 39.66
C ASP A 125 -49.22 16.52 40.93
N GLN A 126 -49.42 17.83 40.79
CA GLN A 126 -50.42 18.70 41.44
C GLN A 126 -50.02 20.12 41.00
N GLY A 127 -50.81 20.93 40.28
CA GLY A 127 -52.25 21.03 40.27
C GLY A 127 -52.64 22.40 40.82
N ARG A 128 -53.19 23.25 39.94
CA ARG A 128 -54.15 24.34 40.22
C ARG A 128 -53.71 25.63 40.93
N ARG A 129 -53.95 26.72 40.17
CA ARG A 129 -54.36 28.09 40.52
C ARG A 129 -53.29 29.06 41.02
#